data_AF-A0A084QXW8-F1
#
_entry.id   AF-A0A084QXW8-F1
#
_cell.length_a   1.000
_cell.length_b   1.000
_cell.length_c   1.000
_cell.angle_alpha   90.00
_cell.angle_beta   90.00
_cell.angle_gamma   90.00
#
_symmetry.space_group_name_H-M   'P 1'
#
loop_
_entity.id
_entity.type
_entity.pdbx_description
1 polymer ?
#
loop_
_entity_poly.entity_id
_entity_poly.type
_entity_poly.pdbx_seq_one_letter_code
_entity_poly.pdbx_strand_id
1 'polypeptide(L)' 'MAPPNQLGKRVKLTQVRRPFIVGSTAVPFSDVNPRPAGVPDNHTHSWQVFVKGIDDTDLTYWLRRVQFKLHESIPNHVR' A
#
# COMPACT_ATOMS: atom_id res chain seq x y z
N MET A 1 19.63 13.98 37.52
CA MET A 1 19.84 12.98 36.44
C MET A 1 18.47 12.54 35.97
N ALA A 2 18.08 12.82 34.72
CA ALA A 2 16.80 12.36 34.20
C ALA A 2 16.79 10.82 34.13
N PRO A 3 15.69 10.14 34.51
CA PRO A 3 15.63 8.69 34.46
C PRO A 3 15.85 8.18 33.03
N PRO A 4 16.60 7.09 32.84
CA PRO A 4 16.88 6.57 31.51
C PRO A 4 15.57 6.14 30.84
N ASN A 5 15.25 6.77 29.70
CA ASN A 5 14.07 6.47 28.92
C ASN A 5 14.04 4.97 28.56
N GLN A 6 13.12 4.22 29.16
CA GLN A 6 12.94 2.79 28.90
C GLN A 6 12.18 2.51 27.59
N LEU A 7 11.56 3.54 27.00
CA LEU A 7 10.84 3.43 25.75
C LEU A 7 11.83 3.32 24.58
N GLY A 8 11.71 2.26 23.76
CA GLY A 8 12.49 2.08 22.54
C GLY A 8 13.72 1.18 22.64
N LYS A 9 14.00 0.55 23.78
CA LYS A 9 15.06 -0.47 23.87
C LYS A 9 14.64 -1.77 23.17
N ARG A 10 15.54 -2.34 22.36
CA ARG A 10 15.35 -3.67 21.74
C ARG A 10 15.22 -4.74 22.83
N VAL A 11 14.13 -5.50 22.80
CA VAL A 11 13.95 -6.69 23.64
C VAL A 11 14.66 -7.89 22.99
N LYS A 12 15.62 -8.50 23.70
CA LYS A 12 16.38 -9.64 23.18
C LYS A 12 15.48 -10.88 23.08
N LEU A 13 15.69 -11.70 22.06
CA LEU A 13 15.00 -12.98 21.82
C LEU A 13 13.48 -12.88 21.63
N THR A 14 12.94 -11.68 21.40
CA THR A 14 11.51 -11.47 21.11
C THR A 14 11.29 -11.33 19.61
N GLN A 15 10.25 -12.00 19.09
CA GLN A 15 9.76 -11.86 17.72
C GLN A 15 8.31 -11.39 17.74
N VAL A 16 7.97 -10.45 16.86
CA VAL A 16 6.60 -9.96 16.64
C VAL A 16 6.25 -10.16 15.18
N ARG A 17 5.07 -10.73 14.90
CA ARG A 17 4.56 -10.96 13.54
C ARG A 17 3.30 -10.14 13.35
N ARG A 18 3.19 -9.43 12.23
CA ARG A 18 2.05 -8.57 11.88
C ARG A 18 1.63 -8.92 10.46
N PRO A 19 0.66 -9.83 10.30
CA PRO A 19 0.21 -10.24 8.98
C PRO A 19 -0.58 -9.09 8.31
N PHE A 20 -0.43 -8.96 7.00
CA PHE A 20 -1.10 -7.99 6.15
C PHE A 20 -1.30 -8.57 4.76
N ILE A 21 -2.17 -7.96 3.97
CA ILE A 21 -2.54 -8.40 2.63
C ILE A 21 -1.98 -7.39 1.63
N VAL A 22 -1.35 -7.89 0.57
CA VAL A 22 -0.93 -7.12 -0.59
C VAL A 22 -1.60 -7.67 -1.83
N GLY A 23 -1.92 -6.79 -2.78
CA GLY A 23 -2.50 -7.23 -4.03
C GLY A 23 -2.97 -6.09 -4.90
N SER A 24 -3.75 -6.46 -5.90
CA SER A 24 -4.44 -5.52 -6.76
C SER A 24 -5.84 -6.02 -7.12
N THR A 25 -6.71 -5.09 -7.45
CA THR A 25 -7.98 -5.34 -8.13
C THR A 25 -7.92 -4.71 -9.52
N ALA A 26 -8.63 -5.29 -10.48
CA ALA A 26 -8.75 -4.77 -11.83
C ALA A 26 -10.18 -4.94 -12.33
N VAL A 27 -10.70 -3.92 -12.99
CA VAL A 27 -12.06 -3.89 -13.54
C VAL A 27 -11.98 -3.40 -14.99
N PRO A 28 -12.57 -4.13 -15.96
CA PRO A 28 -12.63 -3.67 -17.35
C PRO A 28 -13.39 -2.34 -17.47
N PHE A 29 -13.04 -1.53 -18.46
CA PHE A 29 -13.84 -0.36 -18.79
C PHE A 29 -15.18 -0.78 -19.42
N SER A 30 -16.25 -0.12 -19.00
CA SER A 30 -17.64 -0.38 -19.42
C SER A 30 -18.50 0.84 -19.11
N ASP A 31 -19.79 0.81 -19.41
CA ASP A 31 -20.71 1.89 -19.08
C ASP A 31 -20.80 2.17 -17.56
N VAL A 32 -20.60 1.14 -16.73
CA VAL A 32 -20.62 1.22 -15.25
C VAL A 32 -19.25 1.62 -14.67
N ASN A 33 -18.18 1.40 -15.44
CA ASN A 33 -16.81 1.80 -15.10
C ASN A 33 -16.21 2.56 -16.29
N PRO A 34 -16.65 3.80 -16.53
CA PRO A 34 -16.25 4.54 -17.72
C PRO A 34 -14.77 4.86 -17.69
N ARG A 35 -14.15 4.89 -18.87
CA ARG A 35 -12.75 5.31 -19.02
C ARG A 35 -12.61 6.78 -18.59
N PRO A 36 -11.69 7.11 -17.65
CA PRO A 36 -11.44 8.50 -17.26
C PRO A 36 -10.90 9.35 -18.42
N ALA A 37 -11.17 10.65 -18.38
CA ALA A 37 -10.66 11.59 -19.38
C ALA A 37 -9.11 11.62 -19.39
N GLY A 38 -8.51 11.62 -20.57
CA GLY A 38 -7.06 11.67 -20.75
C GLY A 38 -6.32 10.34 -20.62
N VAL A 39 -7.05 9.23 -20.43
CA VAL A 39 -6.46 7.88 -20.46
C VAL A 39 -6.26 7.43 -21.91
N PRO A 40 -5.07 6.89 -22.29
CA PRO A 40 -4.81 6.38 -23.63
C PRO A 40 -5.83 5.35 -24.12
N ASP A 41 -6.11 5.35 -25.43
CA ASP A 41 -7.18 4.52 -25.99
C ASP A 41 -6.94 3.01 -25.89
N ASN A 42 -5.69 2.60 -25.77
CA ASN A 42 -5.27 1.21 -25.62
C ASN A 42 -5.42 0.68 -24.19
N HIS A 43 -5.76 1.51 -23.20
CA HIS A 43 -6.02 1.03 -21.84
C HIS A 43 -7.41 0.38 -21.75
N THR A 44 -7.48 -0.81 -21.16
CA THR A 44 -8.70 -1.63 -21.13
C THR A 44 -9.28 -1.81 -19.73
N HIS A 45 -8.50 -1.56 -18.68
CA HIS A 45 -8.89 -1.78 -17.30
C HIS A 45 -8.46 -0.61 -16.41
N SER A 46 -9.29 -0.28 -15.42
CA SER A 46 -8.84 0.41 -14.21
C SER A 46 -8.34 -0.61 -13.21
N TRP A 47 -7.28 -0.28 -12.48
CA TRP A 47 -6.73 -1.15 -11.45
C TRP A 47 -6.32 -0.35 -10.22
N GLN A 48 -6.31 -1.02 -9.07
CA GLN A 48 -5.89 -0.46 -7.81
C GLN A 48 -4.95 -1.43 -7.13
N VAL A 49 -3.73 -0.99 -6.82
CA VAL A 49 -2.79 -1.72 -5.94
C VAL A 49 -3.03 -1.32 -4.49
N PHE A 50 -2.88 -2.26 -3.56
CA PHE A 50 -3.15 -1.99 -2.15
C PHE A 50 -2.24 -2.79 -1.21
N VAL A 51 -2.12 -2.23 0.00
CA VAL A 51 -1.63 -2.90 1.21
C VAL A 51 -2.70 -2.67 2.26
N LYS A 52 -3.24 -3.74 2.85
CA LYS A 52 -4.31 -3.64 3.86
C LYS A 52 -4.07 -4.58 5.04
N GLY A 53 -4.60 -4.23 6.20
CA GLY A 53 -4.66 -5.13 7.34
C GLY A 53 -5.61 -6.30 7.08
N ILE A 54 -5.44 -7.36 7.84
CA ILE A 54 -6.46 -8.40 7.95
C ILE A 54 -7.65 -7.80 8.70
N ASP A 55 -8.87 -8.10 8.24
CA ASP A 55 -10.12 -7.56 8.79
C ASP A 55 -10.10 -6.03 8.94
N ASP A 56 -9.53 -5.35 7.94
CA ASP A 56 -9.39 -3.89 7.87
C ASP A 56 -8.66 -3.27 9.09
N THR A 57 -7.79 -4.04 9.74
CA THR A 57 -6.92 -3.55 10.80
C THR A 57 -6.06 -2.37 10.33
N ASP A 58 -6.02 -1.31 11.13
CA ASP A 58 -5.17 -0.15 10.87
C ASP A 58 -3.68 -0.53 10.92
N LEU A 59 -2.94 -0.22 9.86
CA LEU A 59 -1.51 -0.47 9.76
C LEU A 59 -0.65 0.71 10.21
N THR A 60 -1.23 1.91 10.33
CA THR A 60 -0.48 3.16 10.51
C THR A 60 0.28 3.25 11.83
N TYR A 61 -0.15 2.50 12.85
CA TYR A 61 0.53 2.44 14.14
C TYR A 61 1.94 1.79 14.08
N TRP A 62 2.33 1.21 12.94
CA TRP A 62 3.66 0.64 12.75
C TRP A 62 4.23 0.71 11.35
N LEU A 63 3.38 0.81 10.34
CA LEU A 63 3.78 0.98 8.96
C LEU A 63 3.87 2.47 8.64
N ARG A 64 5.09 3.01 8.61
CA ARG A 64 5.34 4.44 8.38
C ARG A 64 4.96 4.91 6.96
N ARG A 65 5.29 4.11 5.96
CA ARG A 65 5.06 4.43 4.54
C ARG A 65 4.97 3.15 3.72
N VAL A 66 4.13 3.18 2.69
CA VAL A 66 4.13 2.25 1.56
C VAL A 66 4.64 3.00 0.32
N GLN A 67 5.41 2.32 -0.51
CA GLN A 67 5.85 2.85 -1.80
C GLN A 67 5.55 1.82 -2.88
N PHE A 68 4.78 2.21 -3.89
CA PHE A 68 4.46 1.41 -5.06
C PHE A 68 5.37 1.80 -6.20
N LYS A 69 6.19 0.85 -6.67
CA LYS A 69 6.97 0.98 -7.89
C LYS A 69 6.19 0.35 -9.06
N LEU A 70 5.66 1.21 -9.91
CA LEU A 70 4.93 0.89 -11.12
C LEU A 70 5.90 0.69 -12.30
N HIS A 71 5.35 0.23 -13.44
CA HIS A 71 6.10 0.15 -14.68
C HIS A 71 6.53 1.54 -15.17
N GLU A 72 7.71 1.63 -15.80
CA GLU A 72 8.37 2.89 -16.17
C GLU A 72 7.58 3.73 -17.20
N SER A 73 6.67 3.09 -17.95
CA SER A 73 5.77 3.77 -18.87
C SER A 73 4.71 4.65 -18.17
N ILE A 74 4.55 4.52 -16.85
CA ILE A 74 3.58 5.30 -16.08
C ILE A 74 4.27 6.55 -15.50
N PRO A 75 3.73 7.76 -15.73
CA PRO A 75 4.27 8.97 -15.14
C PRO A 75 4.33 8.92 -13.61
N ASN A 76 5.46 9.35 -13.04
CA ASN A 76 5.76 9.21 -11.61
C ASN A 76 5.54 7.76 -11.14
N HIS A 77 6.23 6.82 -11.76
CA HIS A 77 6.10 5.38 -11.49
C HIS A 77 6.48 4.98 -10.07
N VAL A 78 7.06 5.87 -9.27
CA VAL A 78 7.28 5.67 -7.83
C VAL A 78 6.27 6.51 -7.06
N ARG A 79 5.27 5.85 -6.45
CA ARG A 79 4.21 6.48 -5.64
C ARG A 79 4.42 6.13 -4.17
#